data_AF-A0A3D4W665-F1
#
_entry.id   AF-A0A3D4W665-F1
#
_cell.length_a   1.000
_cell.length_b   1.000
_cell.length_c   1.000
_cell.angle_alpha   90.00
_cell.angle_beta   90.00
_cell.angle_gamma   90.00
#
_symmetry.space_group_name_H-M   'P 1'
#
loop_
_entity.id
_entity.type
_entity.pdbx_description
1 polymer ?
#
loop_
_entity_poly.entity_id
_entity_poly.type
_entity_poly.pdbx_seq_one_letter_code
_entity_poly.pdbx_strand_id
1 'polypeptide(L)' 'YDEYTLSEIAVQLGYSSVQYLSAQFRQVTGISVTEYKKGGYSRTPVDLIGRQTAPAHPKKE' A
#
# COMPACT_ATOMS: atom_id res chain seq x y z
N TYR A 1 19.16 -0.42 9.42
CA TYR A 1 18.71 -0.42 8.01
C TYR A 1 17.77 -1.59 7.92
N ASP A 2 16.51 -1.38 8.29
CA ASP A 2 15.49 -2.42 8.36
C ASP A 2 14.32 -1.98 7.50
N GLU A 3 14.60 -1.85 6.20
CA GLU A 3 13.57 -1.56 5.21
C GLU A 3 13.06 -2.89 4.66
N TYR A 4 11.83 -3.25 5.02
CA TYR A 4 11.18 -4.41 4.44
C TYR A 4 11.18 -4.35 2.91
N THR A 5 11.54 -5.46 2.28
CA THR A 5 11.42 -5.64 0.83
C THR A 5 9.96 -5.77 0.44
N LEU A 6 9.66 -5.52 -0.84
CA LEU A 6 8.30 -5.68 -1.37
C LEU A 6 7.75 -7.10 -1.12
N SER A 7 8.63 -8.10 -1.19
CA SER A 7 8.31 -9.50 -0.91
C SER A 7 7.93 -9.75 0.53
N GLU A 8 8.65 -9.18 1.49
CA GLU A 8 8.33 -9.33 2.91
C GLU A 8 7.00 -8.64 3.26
N ILE A 9 6.76 -7.45 2.70
CA ILE A 9 5.48 -6.75 2.84
C ILE A 9 4.32 -7.59 2.27
N ALA A 10 4.53 -8.21 1.10
CA ALA A 10 3.54 -9.08 0.49
C ALA A 10 3.22 -10.29 1.39
N VAL A 11 4.24 -10.95 1.94
CA VAL A 11 4.07 -12.10 2.85
C VAL A 11 3.35 -11.69 4.13
N GLN A 12 3.73 -10.57 4.74
CA GLN A 12 3.14 -10.07 5.99
C GLN A 12 1.66 -9.67 5.82
N LEU A 13 1.30 -9.16 4.64
CA LEU A 13 -0.09 -8.83 4.27
C LEU A 13 -0.85 -10.03 3.68
N GLY A 14 -0.20 -11.20 3.56
CA GLY A 14 -0.80 -12.42 3.05
C GLY A 14 -1.07 -12.43 1.55
N TYR A 15 -0.43 -11.58 0.74
CA TYR A 15 -0.54 -11.62 -0.72
C TYR A 15 0.22 -12.82 -1.30
N SER A 16 -0.42 -13.50 -2.25
CA SER A 16 0.17 -14.66 -2.93
C SER A 16 1.31 -14.28 -3.88
N SER A 17 1.44 -12.99 -4.22
CA SER A 17 2.46 -12.49 -5.15
C SER A 17 2.70 -10.98 -4.96
N VAL A 18 3.96 -10.57 -5.12
CA VAL A 18 4.39 -9.16 -5.13
C VAL A 18 3.80 -8.35 -6.28
N GLN A 19 3.50 -8.98 -7.42
CA GLN A 19 2.87 -8.32 -8.55
C GLN A 19 1.43 -7.91 -8.21
N TYR A 20 0.69 -8.78 -7.54
CA TYR A 20 -0.67 -8.48 -7.05
C TYR A 20 -0.66 -7.36 -6.01
N LEU A 21 0.23 -7.44 -5.02
CA LEU A 21 0.43 -6.37 -4.04
C LEU A 21 0.73 -5.05 -4.76
N SER A 22 1.69 -5.03 -5.70
CA SER A 22 2.10 -3.81 -6.42
C SER A 22 0.93 -3.18 -7.20
N ALA A 23 0.16 -3.99 -7.91
CA ALA A 23 -1.00 -3.53 -8.66
C ALA A 23 -2.10 -2.96 -7.75
N GLN A 24 -2.45 -3.69 -6.67
CA GLN A 24 -3.46 -3.26 -5.70
C GLN A 24 -3.03 -2.01 -4.94
N PHE A 25 -1.78 -1.97 -4.49
CA PHE A 25 -1.23 -0.82 -3.78
C PHE A 25 -1.29 0.44 -4.64
N ARG A 26 -0.90 0.34 -5.92
CA ARG A 26 -0.98 1.47 -6.86
C ARG A 26 -2.41 1.86 -7.17
N GLN A 27 -3.34 0.92 -7.26
CA GLN A 27 -4.76 1.21 -7.48
C GLN A 27 -5.38 1.98 -6.31
N VAL A 28 -5.01 1.63 -5.08
CA VAL A 28 -5.57 2.26 -3.86
C VAL A 28 -4.89 3.60 -3.53
N THR A 29 -3.56 3.65 -3.65
CA THR A 29 -2.77 4.83 -3.23
C THR A 29 -2.45 5.79 -4.38
N GLY A 30 -2.64 5.36 -5.63
CA GLY A 30 -2.26 6.11 -6.83
C GLY A 30 -0.76 6.07 -7.16
N ILE A 31 0.08 5.44 -6.32
CA ILE A 31 1.55 5.43 -6.45
C ILE A 31 2.14 4.03 -6.26
N SER A 32 3.35 3.79 -6.75
CA SER A 32 4.03 2.50 -6.59
C SER A 32 4.65 2.36 -5.20
N VAL A 33 4.75 1.14 -4.67
CA VAL A 33 5.39 0.87 -3.36
C VAL A 33 6.83 1.40 -3.30
N THR A 34 7.59 1.30 -4.40
CA THR A 34 8.95 1.84 -4.49
C THR A 34 8.98 3.36 -4.40
N GLU A 35 8.00 4.04 -5.01
CA GLU A 35 7.84 5.50 -4.93
C GLU A 35 7.47 5.90 -3.50
N TYR A 36 6.56 5.13 -2.88
CA TYR A 36 6.17 5.29 -1.49
C TYR A 36 7.36 5.16 -0.54
N LYS A 37 8.23 4.16 -0.75
CA LYS A 37 9.47 3.98 0.02
C LYS A 37 10.48 5.11 -0.18
N LYS A 38 10.54 5.69 -1.39
CA LYS A 38 11.48 6.79 -1.71
C LYS A 38 11.04 8.14 -1.17
N GLY A 39 9.75 8.37 -0.96
CA GLY A 39 9.18 9.68 -0.66
C GLY A 39 8.85 9.89 0.81
N GLY A 40 9.41 10.93 1.42
CA GLY A 40 8.98 11.45 2.72
C GLY A 40 7.59 12.07 2.66
N TYR A 41 6.54 11.25 2.70
CA TYR A 41 5.17 11.73 2.75
C TYR A 41 4.94 12.51 4.05
N SER A 42 4.75 13.81 3.91
CA SER A 42 4.29 14.67 5.00
C SER A 42 2.91 14.16 5.42
N ARG A 43 2.81 13.71 6.69
CA ARG A 43 1.57 13.19 7.27
C ARG A 43 0.41 14.14 6.95
N THR A 44 -0.53 13.70 6.14
CA THR A 44 -1.76 14.46 5.90
C THR A 44 -2.57 14.44 7.20
N PRO A 45 -2.89 15.60 7.81
CA PRO A 45 -3.69 15.65 9.02
C PRO A 45 -5.07 15.03 8.75
N VAL A 46 -5.55 14.26 9.72
CA VAL A 46 -6.77 13.44 9.58
C VAL A 46 -8.02 14.28 9.28
N ASP A 47 -7.97 15.57 9.59
CA ASP A 47 -9.03 16.54 9.32
C ASP A 47 -9.29 16.72 7.80
N LEU A 48 -8.26 16.53 6.95
CA LEU A 48 -8.38 16.64 5.49
C LEU A 48 -8.76 15.33 4.79
N ILE A 49 -8.84 14.19 5.49
CA ILE A 49 -9.11 12.88 4.88
C ILE A 49 -10.59 12.50 4.84
N GLY A 50 -11.49 13.38 5.28
CA GLY A 50 -12.92 13.15 5.26
C GLY A 50 -13.53 13.23 3.86
N ARG A 51 -13.37 12.19 3.01
CA ARG A 51 -14.35 11.76 1.96
C ARG A 51 -13.92 10.68 0.97
N GLN A 52 -12.70 10.14 0.99
CA GLN A 52 -12.28 9.21 -0.08
C GLN A 52 -12.19 7.75 0.39
N THR A 53 -13.33 7.07 0.20
CA THR A 53 -13.56 5.64 -0.06
C THR A 53 -12.62 4.61 0.56
N ALA A 54 -13.19 3.80 1.45
CA ALA A 54 -12.62 2.54 1.91
C ALA A 54 -12.13 1.67 0.73
N PRO A 55 -10.89 1.16 0.76
CA PRO A 55 -10.51 0.09 -0.14
C PRO A 55 -11.27 -1.16 0.29
N ALA A 56 -12.12 -1.66 -0.61
CA ALA A 56 -12.78 -2.95 -0.45
C ALA A 56 -11.72 -3.99 -0.04
N HIS A 57 -11.94 -4.64 1.10
CA HIS A 57 -11.21 -5.85 1.46
C HIS A 57 -11.32 -6.82 0.28
N PRO A 58 -10.20 -7.30 -0.30
CA PRO A 58 -10.26 -8.45 -1.19
C PRO A 58 -10.68 -9.63 -0.30
N LYS A 59 -11.95 -10.03 -0.41
CA LYS A 59 -12.39 -11.34 0.06
C LYS A 59 -11.50 -12.36 -0.66
N LYS A 60 -10.61 -13.01 0.10
CA LYS A 60 -10.01 -14.26 -0.36
C LYS A 60 -11.03 -15.36 -0.07
N GLU A 61 -11.50 -15.94 -1.16
CA GLU A 61 -12.25 -17.19 -1.23
C GLU A 61 -11.51 -18.33 -0.52
#